data_AF-A0A350ETS4-F1
#
_entry.id   AF-A0A350ETS4-F1
#
_cell.length_a   1.000
_cell.length_b   1.000
_cell.length_c   1.000
_cell.angle_alpha   90.00
_cell.angle_beta   90.00
_cell.angle_gamma   90.00
#
_symmetry.space_group_name_H-M   'P 1'
#
loop_
_entity.id
_entity.type
_entity.pdbx_description
1 polymer ?
#
loop_
_entity_poly.entity_id
_entity_poly.type
_entity_poly.pdbx_seq_one_letter_code
_entity_poly.pdbx_strand_id
1 'polypeptide(L)'
;FRLSIASGKGASHRALADVSDKMRPIALTEAGSRTEEQQKELAKYHRSVTPLLADARKEIEELKKQLPKDVASTLVMEKVKEPRETHVMIRGSFLNKGDQVEPGVPDILHDWPEGEPVNRLTFARWLVSPENPLVGRVTMNRLWAAYFGTGLVETSEEFGSQGEPPSHPELLD
;
A
#
# COMPACT_ATOMS: atom_id res chain seq x y z
N PHE A 1 -51.12 -9.64 11.80
CA PHE A 1 -50.37 -8.53 12.43
C PHE A 1 -49.86 -9.00 13.77
N ARG A 2 -48.54 -9.22 13.94
CA ARG A 2 -47.95 -9.54 15.24
C ARG A 2 -47.54 -8.22 15.90
N LEU A 3 -48.24 -7.86 16.98
CA LEU A 3 -47.81 -6.80 17.90
C LEU A 3 -46.81 -7.42 18.88
N SER A 4 -45.62 -6.85 18.97
CA SER A 4 -44.63 -7.18 20.00
C SER A 4 -44.64 -6.06 21.04
N ILE A 5 -44.88 -6.41 22.31
CA ILE A 5 -44.87 -5.47 23.46
C ILE A 5 -43.64 -5.79 24.32
N ALA A 6 -42.84 -4.77 24.64
CA ALA A 6 -41.75 -4.86 25.62
C ALA A 6 -42.16 -4.13 26.91
N SER A 7 -42.05 -4.79 28.08
CA SER A 7 -42.52 -4.28 29.38
C SER A 7 -41.42 -3.85 30.37
N GLY A 8 -40.21 -3.53 29.87
CA GLY A 8 -39.13 -3.03 30.74
C GLY A 8 -39.34 -1.57 31.19
N LYS A 9 -38.92 -1.23 32.42
CA LYS A 9 -38.81 0.17 32.89
C LYS A 9 -37.78 0.91 32.01
N GLY A 10 -38.24 1.54 30.93
CA GLY A 10 -37.42 2.17 29.89
C GLY A 10 -37.92 1.93 28.46
N ALA A 11 -38.86 1.00 28.26
CA ALA A 11 -39.52 0.74 26.98
C ALA A 11 -40.51 1.87 26.66
N SER A 12 -39.99 3.05 26.32
CA SER A 12 -40.78 4.11 25.72
C SER A 12 -40.86 3.86 24.21
N HIS A 13 -42.06 4.04 23.63
CA HIS A 13 -42.24 4.06 22.17
C HIS A 13 -41.37 5.16 21.48
N ARG A 14 -40.77 6.06 22.27
CA ARG A 14 -39.79 7.08 21.85
C ARG A 14 -38.37 6.57 21.64
N ALA A 15 -37.99 5.39 22.14
CA ALA A 15 -36.60 4.93 22.07
C ALA A 15 -36.07 4.75 20.64
N LEU A 16 -36.96 4.58 19.66
CA LEU A 16 -36.62 4.53 18.22
C LEU A 16 -36.91 5.83 17.46
N ALA A 17 -37.55 6.81 18.10
CA ALA A 17 -37.82 8.12 17.49
C ALA A 17 -36.53 8.94 17.37
N ASP A 18 -35.63 8.81 18.34
CA ASP A 18 -34.32 9.48 18.36
C ASP A 18 -33.27 8.75 17.49
N VAL A 19 -33.61 7.56 16.97
CA VAL A 19 -32.78 6.79 16.06
C VAL A 19 -33.10 7.21 14.62
N SER A 20 -32.07 7.60 13.89
CA SER A 20 -32.15 7.96 12.46
C SER A 20 -32.88 6.89 11.65
N ASP A 21 -33.70 7.32 10.67
CA ASP A 21 -34.51 6.43 9.83
C ASP A 21 -33.69 5.32 9.14
N LYS A 22 -32.42 5.59 8.85
CA LYS A 22 -31.48 4.60 8.28
C LYS A 22 -31.11 3.48 9.26
N MET A 23 -31.02 3.78 10.55
CA MET A 23 -30.55 2.84 11.58
C MET A 23 -31.71 2.08 12.25
N ARG A 24 -32.93 2.59 12.13
CA ARG A 24 -34.15 1.97 12.67
C ARG A 24 -34.41 0.54 12.17
N PRO A 25 -34.34 0.20 10.86
CA PRO A 25 -34.56 -1.17 10.41
C PRO A 25 -33.49 -2.15 10.92
N ILE A 26 -32.24 -1.70 11.06
CA ILE A 26 -31.14 -2.51 11.59
C ILE A 26 -31.31 -2.74 13.10
N ALA A 27 -31.72 -1.69 13.84
CA ALA A 27 -32.00 -1.78 15.28
C ALA A 27 -33.21 -2.67 15.60
N LEU A 28 -34.21 -2.73 14.70
CA LEU A 28 -35.39 -3.59 14.82
C LEU A 28 -35.12 -5.06 14.49
N THR A 29 -34.01 -5.37 13.81
CA THR A 29 -33.59 -6.77 13.56
C THR A 29 -33.09 -7.40 14.86
N GLU A 30 -33.45 -8.66 15.13
CA GLU A 30 -33.01 -9.39 16.33
C GLU A 30 -31.47 -9.47 16.41
N ALA A 31 -30.93 -9.33 17.62
CA ALA A 31 -29.49 -9.23 17.84
C ALA A 31 -28.70 -10.42 17.26
N GLY A 32 -29.27 -11.63 17.29
CA GLY A 32 -28.64 -12.85 16.75
C GLY A 32 -28.72 -12.99 15.22
N SER A 33 -29.53 -12.18 14.54
CA SER A 33 -29.71 -12.23 13.08
C SER A 33 -29.02 -11.08 12.33
N ARG A 34 -28.27 -10.23 13.04
CA ARG A 34 -27.55 -9.10 12.45
C ARG A 34 -26.24 -9.57 11.82
N THR A 35 -25.95 -9.10 10.60
CA THR A 35 -24.64 -9.33 9.96
C THR A 35 -23.54 -8.54 10.66
N GLU A 36 -22.27 -8.94 10.48
CA GLU A 36 -21.13 -8.22 11.07
C GLU A 36 -21.07 -6.75 10.65
N GLU A 37 -21.45 -6.45 9.39
CA GLU A 37 -21.51 -5.09 8.86
C GLU A 37 -22.57 -4.26 9.58
N GLN A 38 -23.76 -4.82 9.78
CA GLN A 38 -24.86 -4.16 10.50
C GLN A 38 -24.50 -3.87 11.96
N GLN A 39 -23.77 -4.78 12.62
CA GLN A 39 -23.27 -4.56 13.97
C GLN A 39 -22.24 -3.43 14.02
N LYS A 40 -21.30 -3.40 13.07
CA LYS A 40 -20.30 -2.33 12.94
C LYS A 40 -20.96 -0.96 12.72
N GLU A 41 -21.98 -0.90 11.85
CA GLU A 41 -22.71 0.35 11.59
C GLU A 41 -23.49 0.83 12.83
N LEU A 42 -24.23 -0.05 13.50
CA LEU A 42 -24.94 0.29 14.74
C LEU A 42 -23.98 0.77 15.83
N ALA A 43 -22.83 0.10 16.00
CA ALA A 43 -21.82 0.50 16.96
C ALA A 43 -21.24 1.88 16.62
N LYS A 44 -20.99 2.16 15.33
CA LYS A 44 -20.52 3.46 14.85
C LYS A 44 -21.55 4.57 15.14
N TYR A 45 -22.82 4.31 14.87
CA TYR A 45 -23.90 5.27 15.14
C TYR A 45 -24.08 5.52 16.64
N HIS A 46 -24.10 4.47 17.46
CA HIS A 46 -24.18 4.60 18.91
C HIS A 46 -23.04 5.47 19.47
N ARG A 47 -21.79 5.23 19.03
CA ARG A 47 -20.64 6.05 19.43
C ARG A 47 -20.80 7.53 19.07
N SER A 48 -21.56 7.84 18.02
CA SER A 48 -21.79 9.21 17.57
C SER A 48 -22.87 9.96 18.32
N VAL A 49 -23.75 9.28 19.07
CA VAL A 49 -24.91 9.90 19.77
C VAL A 49 -24.77 9.81 21.28
N THR A 50 -24.22 8.71 21.80
CA THR A 50 -24.25 8.37 23.23
C THR A 50 -23.69 9.47 24.15
N PRO A 51 -24.44 9.87 25.21
CA PRO A 51 -24.01 10.90 26.15
C PRO A 51 -22.67 10.63 26.83
N LEU A 52 -22.34 9.34 27.08
CA LEU A 52 -21.06 8.93 27.68
C LEU A 52 -19.83 9.39 26.89
N LEU A 53 -19.95 9.55 25.56
CA LEU A 53 -18.86 10.00 24.69
C LEU A 53 -19.02 11.48 24.32
N ALA A 54 -19.87 12.24 25.00
CA ALA A 54 -20.10 13.65 24.68
C ALA A 54 -18.83 14.49 24.90
N ASP A 55 -18.12 14.27 26.01
CA ASP A 55 -16.92 15.05 26.34
C ASP A 55 -15.77 14.74 25.40
N ALA A 56 -15.50 13.46 25.11
CA ALA A 56 -14.51 13.04 24.13
C ALA A 56 -14.83 13.55 22.72
N ARG A 57 -16.11 13.60 22.32
CA ARG A 57 -16.53 14.21 21.03
C ARG A 57 -16.23 15.71 21.00
N LYS A 58 -16.51 16.43 22.08
CA LYS A 58 -16.20 17.87 22.17
C LYS A 58 -14.70 18.12 22.05
N GLU A 59 -13.88 17.32 22.73
CA GLU A 59 -12.42 17.41 22.65
C GLU A 59 -11.90 17.15 21.22
N ILE A 60 -12.38 16.09 20.56
CA ILE A 60 -12.03 15.79 19.17
C ILE A 60 -12.45 16.94 18.24
N GLU A 61 -13.64 17.50 18.41
CA GLU A 61 -14.10 18.63 17.59
C GLU A 61 -13.28 19.89 17.83
N GLU A 62 -12.83 20.14 19.07
CA GLU A 62 -11.97 21.27 19.38
C GLU A 62 -10.57 21.10 18.76
N LEU A 63 -9.98 19.90 18.88
CA LEU A 63 -8.71 19.58 18.22
C LEU A 63 -8.80 19.67 16.70
N LYS A 64 -9.92 19.24 16.10
CA LYS A 64 -10.15 19.39 14.65
C LYS A 64 -10.18 20.85 14.20
N LYS A 65 -10.69 21.77 15.02
CA LYS A 65 -10.65 23.21 14.71
C LYS A 65 -9.24 23.78 14.75
N GLN A 66 -8.35 23.19 15.56
CA GLN A 66 -6.94 23.57 15.65
C GLN A 66 -6.09 23.02 14.51
N LEU A 67 -6.61 22.05 13.72
CA LEU A 67 -5.91 21.56 12.54
C LEU A 67 -5.74 22.71 11.52
N PRO A 68 -4.58 22.80 10.86
CA PRO A 68 -4.40 23.78 9.80
C PRO A 68 -5.43 23.51 8.69
N LYS A 69 -6.22 24.53 8.34
CA LYS A 69 -7.27 24.42 7.31
C LYS A 69 -6.69 24.38 5.90
N ASP A 70 -5.52 24.98 5.73
CA ASP A 70 -4.85 25.16 4.43
C ASP A 70 -3.58 24.31 4.35
N VAL A 71 -3.68 23.02 4.67
CA VAL A 71 -2.61 22.08 4.35
C VAL A 71 -2.67 21.80 2.84
N ALA A 72 -1.66 22.24 2.10
CA ALA A 72 -1.49 21.86 0.71
C ALA A 72 -1.41 20.32 0.63
N SER A 73 -2.46 19.70 0.11
CA SER A 73 -2.47 18.26 -0.13
C SER A 73 -1.77 17.98 -1.45
N THR A 74 -0.98 16.91 -1.47
CA THR A 74 -0.43 16.35 -2.70
C THR A 74 -0.94 14.93 -2.87
N LEU A 75 -1.14 14.52 -4.11
CA LEU A 75 -1.41 13.12 -4.41
C LEU A 75 -0.17 12.30 -4.07
N VAL A 76 -0.37 11.25 -3.29
CA VAL A 76 0.67 10.26 -3.00
C VAL A 76 0.23 8.92 -3.58
N MET A 77 1.18 8.12 -4.03
CA MET A 77 0.88 6.77 -4.48
C MET A 77 0.69 5.87 -3.27
N GLU A 78 -0.47 5.23 -3.18
CA GLU A 78 -0.75 4.18 -2.21
C GLU A 78 -0.65 2.80 -2.88
N LYS A 79 -0.24 1.80 -2.09
CA LYS A 79 -0.26 0.41 -2.56
C LYS A 79 -1.71 -0.04 -2.72
N VAL A 80 -2.04 -0.57 -3.90
CA VAL A 80 -3.37 -1.16 -4.16
C VAL A 80 -3.58 -2.36 -3.23
N LYS A 81 -4.79 -2.53 -2.67
CA LYS A 81 -5.14 -3.64 -1.77
C LYS A 81 -4.93 -5.00 -2.42
N GLU A 82 -5.35 -5.13 -3.67
CA GLU A 82 -5.22 -6.33 -4.49
C GLU A 82 -4.23 -6.04 -5.62
N PRO A 83 -3.06 -6.71 -5.66
CA PRO A 83 -2.11 -6.59 -6.75
C PRO A 83 -2.74 -6.98 -8.09
N ARG A 84 -2.33 -6.32 -9.17
CA ARG A 84 -2.75 -6.68 -10.53
C ARG A 84 -1.94 -7.88 -10.99
N GLU A 85 -2.61 -8.88 -11.55
CA GLU A 85 -1.95 -10.00 -12.21
C GLU A 85 -1.17 -9.52 -13.45
N THR A 86 0.08 -9.96 -13.56
CA THR A 86 0.96 -9.64 -14.70
C THR A 86 1.24 -10.91 -15.48
N HIS A 87 1.27 -10.83 -16.81
CA HIS A 87 1.48 -11.98 -17.68
C HIS A 87 2.56 -11.67 -18.72
N VAL A 88 3.27 -12.69 -19.17
CA VAL A 88 4.18 -12.57 -20.32
C VAL A 88 3.38 -12.26 -21.58
N MET A 89 3.78 -11.23 -22.32
CA MET A 89 3.13 -10.88 -23.59
C MET A 89 3.80 -11.63 -24.74
N ILE A 90 3.10 -12.61 -25.33
CA ILE A 90 3.66 -13.43 -26.40
C ILE A 90 3.90 -12.55 -27.63
N ARG A 91 5.17 -12.48 -28.06
CA ARG A 91 5.63 -11.60 -29.15
C ARG A 91 5.30 -10.11 -28.92
N GLY A 92 5.21 -9.69 -27.65
CA GLY A 92 4.88 -8.31 -27.28
C GLY A 92 3.41 -7.91 -27.52
N SER A 93 2.53 -8.85 -27.86
CA SER A 93 1.12 -8.58 -28.07
C SER A 93 0.37 -8.53 -26.74
N PHE A 94 -0.20 -7.38 -26.39
CA PHE A 94 -1.02 -7.22 -25.18
C PHE A 94 -2.34 -8.03 -25.22
N LEU A 95 -2.77 -8.46 -26.41
CA LEU A 95 -3.94 -9.32 -26.61
C LEU A 95 -3.62 -10.81 -26.41
N ASN A 96 -2.36 -11.20 -26.51
CA ASN A 96 -1.93 -12.58 -26.40
C ASN A 96 -1.11 -12.78 -25.12
N LYS A 97 -1.81 -13.07 -24.03
CA LYS A 97 -1.22 -13.33 -22.71
C LYS A 97 -0.73 -14.78 -22.64
N GLY A 98 0.54 -14.95 -22.28
CA GLY A 98 1.13 -16.22 -21.87
C GLY A 98 1.01 -16.42 -20.37
N ASP A 99 2.02 -17.03 -19.77
CA ASP A 99 2.02 -17.39 -18.35
C ASP A 99 1.96 -16.16 -17.43
N GLN A 100 1.27 -16.32 -16.30
CA GLN A 100 1.29 -15.34 -15.20
C GLN A 100 2.69 -15.31 -14.58
N VAL A 101 3.14 -14.11 -14.22
CA VAL A 101 4.43 -13.88 -13.58
C VAL A 101 4.24 -13.16 -12.26
N GLU A 102 5.05 -13.55 -11.29
CA GLU A 102 5.15 -12.91 -9.99
C GLU A 102 6.38 -12.00 -9.92
N PRO A 103 6.43 -11.03 -9.00
CA PRO A 103 7.60 -10.20 -8.84
C PRO A 103 8.80 -11.05 -8.38
N GLY A 104 9.95 -10.83 -9.01
CA GLY A 104 11.18 -11.55 -8.73
C GLY A 104 12.39 -10.78 -9.26
N VAL A 105 13.55 -11.43 -9.19
CA VAL A 105 14.83 -10.89 -9.67
C VAL A 105 15.45 -11.85 -10.68
N PRO A 106 16.35 -11.37 -11.57
CA PRO A 106 17.04 -12.26 -12.51
C PRO A 106 17.94 -13.27 -11.81
N ASP A 107 17.81 -14.55 -12.15
CA ASP A 107 18.59 -15.66 -11.58
C ASP A 107 20.10 -15.57 -11.82
N ILE A 108 20.54 -14.73 -12.77
CA ILE A 108 21.96 -14.51 -13.08
C ILE A 108 22.67 -13.62 -12.06
N LEU A 109 21.91 -12.93 -11.21
CA LEU A 109 22.43 -12.07 -10.15
C LEU A 109 22.34 -12.80 -8.80
N HIS A 110 22.70 -12.11 -7.72
CA HIS A 110 22.64 -12.67 -6.38
C HIS A 110 21.19 -12.92 -5.92
N ASP A 111 21.03 -13.89 -5.03
CA ASP A 111 19.73 -14.34 -4.56
C ASP A 111 18.95 -13.25 -3.82
N TRP A 112 17.63 -13.41 -3.79
CA TRP A 112 16.77 -12.59 -2.94
C TRP A 112 17.04 -12.89 -1.46
N PRO A 113 17.16 -11.88 -0.58
CA PRO A 113 17.41 -12.10 0.84
C PRO A 113 16.27 -12.91 1.49
N GLU A 114 16.65 -13.98 2.18
CA GLU A 114 15.69 -14.89 2.82
C GLU A 114 14.82 -14.16 3.86
N GLY A 115 13.51 -14.45 3.85
CA GLY A 115 12.57 -13.90 4.82
C GLY A 115 12.19 -12.43 4.58
N GLU A 116 12.78 -11.74 3.60
CA GLU A 116 12.43 -10.36 3.29
C GLU A 116 11.20 -10.28 2.38
N PRO A 117 10.26 -9.34 2.65
CA PRO A 117 9.06 -9.18 1.85
C PRO A 117 9.38 -8.74 0.42
N VAL A 118 8.65 -9.29 -0.55
CA VAL A 118 8.71 -8.91 -1.96
C VAL A 118 8.06 -7.54 -2.17
N ASN A 119 8.85 -6.49 -1.99
CA ASN A 119 8.41 -5.11 -2.13
C ASN A 119 9.50 -4.21 -2.70
N ARG A 120 9.14 -2.96 -3.02
CA ARG A 120 10.06 -1.99 -3.65
C ARG A 120 11.25 -1.63 -2.79
N LEU A 121 11.08 -1.58 -1.46
CA LEU A 121 12.18 -1.23 -0.56
C LEU A 121 13.22 -2.35 -0.52
N THR A 122 12.77 -3.59 -0.41
CA THR A 122 13.66 -4.77 -0.45
C THR A 122 14.36 -4.85 -1.80
N PHE A 123 13.64 -4.65 -2.91
CA PHE A 123 14.24 -4.63 -4.24
C PHE A 123 15.30 -3.53 -4.38
N ALA A 124 15.06 -2.33 -3.84
CA ALA A 124 16.04 -1.26 -3.88
C ALA A 124 17.32 -1.61 -3.10
N ARG A 125 17.19 -2.27 -1.94
CA ARG A 125 18.34 -2.74 -1.15
C ARG A 125 19.10 -3.86 -1.85
N TRP A 126 18.38 -4.82 -2.43
CA TRP A 126 18.94 -5.88 -3.27
C TRP A 126 19.70 -5.30 -4.48
N LEU A 127 19.11 -4.31 -5.16
CA LEU A 127 19.71 -3.71 -6.34
C LEU A 127 21.08 -3.08 -6.04
N VAL A 128 21.20 -2.33 -4.94
CA VAL A 128 22.45 -1.64 -4.54
C VAL A 128 23.30 -2.44 -3.55
N SER A 129 22.98 -3.72 -3.36
CA SER A 129 23.76 -4.59 -2.49
C SER A 129 25.22 -4.70 -2.98
N PRO A 130 26.21 -4.82 -2.07
CA PRO A 130 27.58 -5.21 -2.43
C PRO A 130 27.68 -6.56 -3.16
N GLU A 131 26.71 -7.45 -2.96
CA GLU A 131 26.59 -8.72 -3.69
C GLU A 131 26.17 -8.53 -5.16
N ASN A 132 25.76 -7.32 -5.56
CA ASN A 132 25.55 -6.94 -6.95
C ASN A 132 26.83 -6.33 -7.56
N PRO A 133 27.58 -7.08 -8.39
CA PRO A 133 28.84 -6.59 -8.94
C PRO A 133 28.65 -5.48 -9.98
N LEU A 134 27.46 -5.33 -10.58
CA LEU A 134 27.27 -4.45 -11.73
C LEU A 134 27.03 -2.99 -11.31
N VAL A 135 26.27 -2.74 -10.26
CA VAL A 135 25.85 -1.38 -9.90
C VAL A 135 27.05 -0.52 -9.51
N GLY A 136 27.97 -1.05 -8.71
CA GLY A 136 29.22 -0.37 -8.35
C GLY A 136 30.08 -0.07 -9.58
N ARG A 137 30.35 -1.09 -10.40
CA ARG A 137 31.17 -0.99 -11.62
C ARG A 137 30.63 0.05 -12.61
N VAL A 138 29.35 -0.04 -12.95
CA VAL A 138 28.70 0.88 -13.90
C VAL A 138 28.70 2.31 -13.36
N THR A 139 28.42 2.49 -12.06
CA THR A 139 28.39 3.82 -11.43
C THR A 139 29.78 4.44 -11.42
N MET A 140 30.81 3.70 -11.01
CA MET A 140 32.18 4.20 -11.01
C MET A 140 32.68 4.51 -12.41
N ASN A 141 32.35 3.68 -13.41
CA ASN A 141 32.71 3.98 -14.78
C ASN A 141 32.08 5.29 -15.29
N ARG A 142 30.80 5.52 -14.98
CA ARG A 142 30.10 6.76 -15.35
C ARG A 142 30.70 7.98 -14.65
N LEU A 143 31.04 7.86 -13.36
CA LEU A 143 31.71 8.92 -12.63
C LEU A 143 33.10 9.21 -13.23
N TRP A 144 33.88 8.17 -13.52
CA TRP A 144 35.18 8.31 -14.16
C TRP A 144 35.08 9.01 -15.52
N ALA A 145 34.16 8.57 -16.38
CA ALA A 145 33.91 9.21 -17.67
C ALA A 145 33.50 10.69 -17.52
N ALA A 146 32.71 11.03 -16.50
CA ALA A 146 32.31 12.41 -16.23
C ALA A 146 33.49 13.32 -15.86
N TYR A 147 34.53 12.79 -15.20
CA TYR A 147 35.72 13.55 -14.82
C TYR A 147 36.80 13.57 -15.90
N PHE A 148 37.01 12.46 -16.61
CA PHE A 148 38.14 12.27 -17.53
C PHE A 148 37.77 12.24 -19.01
N GLY A 149 36.48 12.34 -19.35
CA GLY A 149 35.97 12.35 -20.72
C GLY A 149 35.71 10.95 -21.30
N THR A 150 36.43 9.93 -20.83
CA THR A 150 36.27 8.53 -21.25
C THR A 150 36.23 7.63 -20.03
N GLY A 151 35.32 6.65 -20.00
CA GLY A 151 35.23 5.66 -18.93
C GLY A 151 36.41 4.69 -18.93
N LEU A 152 36.56 3.95 -17.82
CA LEU A 152 37.47 2.80 -17.77
C LEU A 152 37.04 1.73 -18.78
N VAL A 153 35.72 1.53 -18.92
CA VAL A 153 35.04 0.88 -20.04
C VAL A 153 34.51 1.99 -20.96
N GLU A 154 34.99 2.05 -22.20
CA GLU A 154 34.59 3.08 -23.17
C GLU A 154 33.10 2.98 -23.54
N THR A 155 32.62 1.75 -23.75
CA THR A 155 31.21 1.44 -24.03
C THR A 155 30.36 1.47 -22.75
N SER A 156 30.08 2.68 -22.23
CA SER A 156 29.40 2.86 -20.94
C SER A 156 28.01 2.22 -20.82
N GLU A 157 27.36 1.88 -21.93
CA GLU A 157 26.04 1.24 -21.95
C GLU A 157 26.09 -0.28 -22.14
N GLU A 158 27.29 -0.87 -22.29
CA GLU A 158 27.46 -2.30 -22.52
C GLU A 158 28.60 -2.84 -21.65
N PHE A 159 28.22 -3.50 -20.55
CA PHE A 159 29.12 -4.17 -19.60
C PHE A 159 29.12 -5.69 -19.77
N GLY A 160 28.45 -6.20 -20.79
CA GLY A 160 28.40 -7.61 -21.13
C GLY A 160 29.48 -7.99 -22.15
N SER A 161 29.25 -9.11 -22.84
CA SER A 161 30.20 -9.68 -23.80
C SER A 161 30.37 -8.87 -25.09
N GLN A 162 29.51 -7.88 -25.33
CA GLN A 162 29.59 -6.99 -26.48
C GLN A 162 30.33 -5.68 -26.16
N GLY A 163 30.72 -5.48 -24.89
CA GLY A 163 31.39 -4.28 -24.42
C GLY A 163 32.91 -4.41 -24.52
N GLU A 164 33.59 -3.27 -24.51
CA GLU A 164 35.05 -3.26 -24.43
C GLU A 164 35.51 -3.63 -23.01
N PRO A 165 36.62 -4.38 -22.88
CA PRO A 165 37.18 -4.68 -21.57
C PRO A 165 37.67 -3.38 -20.90
N PRO A 166 37.62 -3.30 -19.56
CA PRO A 166 38.10 -2.11 -18.88
C PRO A 166 39.62 -1.94 -19.05
N SER A 167 40.03 -0.71 -19.33
CA SER A 167 41.44 -0.33 -19.46
C SER A 167 42.26 -0.61 -18.20
N HIS A 168 41.65 -0.44 -17.02
CA HIS A 168 42.25 -0.70 -15.71
C HIS A 168 41.26 -1.47 -14.84
N PRO A 169 41.20 -2.82 -14.94
CA PRO A 169 40.22 -3.64 -14.23
C PRO A 169 40.26 -3.48 -12.71
N GLU A 170 41.46 -3.34 -12.14
CA GLU A 170 41.68 -3.18 -10.69
C GLU A 170 41.08 -1.89 -10.10
N LEU A 171 40.65 -0.94 -10.93
CA LEU A 171 39.98 0.30 -10.48
C LEU A 171 38.45 0.16 -10.48
N LEU A 172 37.90 -0.94 -11.01
CA LEU A 172 36.46 -1.22 -11.04
C LEU A 172 36.03 -2.29 -10.04
N ASP A 173 36.97 -3.07 -9.51
CA ASP A 173 36.78 -4.16 -8.56
C ASP A 173 37.20 -3.76 -7.14
#